data_AF-A0A388SKQ3-F1
#
_entry.id   AF-A0A388SKQ3-F1
#
_cell.length_a   1.000
_cell.length_b   1.000
_cell.length_c   1.000
_cell.angle_alpha   90.00
_cell.angle_beta   90.00
_cell.angle_gamma   90.00
#
_symmetry.space_group_name_H-M   'P 1'
#
loop_
_entity.id
_entity.type
_entity.pdbx_description
1 polymer ?
#
loop_
_entity_poly.entity_id
_entity_poly.type
_entity_poly.pdbx_seq_one_letter_code
_entity_poly.pdbx_strand_id
1 'polypeptide(L)'
;MNKTDNRLTENLFRVWLIVVAAFAVGFLGAQLFAPSMRPAPRQTVPAQNGTVPQGEAKAGPGYGQLVTDVPPFDPGKDGHVLVAWSRQGMQHVTDAEPAWTLLPPGSTLRAQLVRRGPGPQAVTEGATLTWRLDGEPKASAVQPAAVADSSLTPAGQAATTPAATPTAKGAEGAQDKASQLSGELKLVEGSTVYEATGIPVLPYAGKDGFNPYPTVTVEARDASGALLAATRCVLPVSTEMGCRNCHGGAWKVGGVAGISPATAADVLEVHDRINGTDLARRARSGATVVCRACHEPGAAAAKAGEKPSGKPMPPNMSAAIHGWHAAYMAGRGADACNSCHPSAPEGATRFWRDYHLTKGLDCTRCHGAMEDHALSLLRKEQEAGNPAAERLMAAISPVAVQDVKDIAPRTPWVNLPDCAGCHDFAEKPKSSTASAFNKWTADAAGLYAERADDTTMLRCPACHGAPHAVYPARNPLGRDRDNIPPVQYQQHARAMGASGNCLVCHGETPEFSVHHPLVERKAVTVTVPQGAKLAKPRVPFPHEAHTPTVDCGTCHHKGYVDGGPMKCASKDCHDVVVDAETGSPKDRENPRYFRNAFHGEGPSCNACHAKLLAAGKAAGPTECRDCHKVKS
;
A
#
# COMPACT_ATOMS: atom_id res chain seq x y z
N MET A 1 18.19 -15.46 67.33
CA MET A 1 17.10 -15.46 66.32
C MET A 1 16.47 -16.83 66.28
N ASN A 2 15.14 -16.88 66.28
CA ASN A 2 14.31 -17.94 66.85
C ASN A 2 14.17 -19.21 66.01
N LYS A 3 13.95 -20.34 66.70
CA LYS A 3 13.67 -21.69 66.21
C LYS A 3 12.27 -21.87 65.57
N THR A 4 11.62 -20.80 65.11
CA THR A 4 10.21 -20.83 64.67
C THR A 4 10.00 -20.86 63.15
N ASP A 5 11.04 -20.68 62.32
CA ASP A 5 10.87 -20.54 60.86
C ASP A 5 10.91 -21.84 60.03
N ASN A 6 11.34 -22.97 60.58
CA ASN A 6 11.45 -24.21 59.79
C ASN A 6 10.14 -25.02 59.66
N ARG A 7 9.12 -24.77 60.49
CA ARG A 7 7.86 -25.53 60.42
C ARG A 7 6.88 -24.99 59.37
N LEU A 8 6.95 -23.70 59.05
CA LEU A 8 6.07 -23.08 58.06
C LEU A 8 6.48 -23.47 56.62
N THR A 9 7.78 -23.51 56.34
CA THR A 9 8.34 -23.93 55.06
C THR A 9 8.15 -25.43 54.79
N GLU A 10 8.27 -26.27 55.81
CA GLU A 10 8.05 -27.72 55.66
C GLU A 10 6.57 -28.07 55.40
N ASN A 11 5.64 -27.36 56.04
CA ASN A 11 4.20 -27.54 55.83
C ASN A 11 3.76 -27.03 54.44
N LEU A 12 4.31 -25.91 53.96
CA LEU A 12 4.05 -25.41 52.61
C LEU A 12 4.59 -26.35 51.53
N PHE A 13 5.76 -26.97 51.75
CA PHE A 13 6.32 -27.93 50.81
C PHE A 13 5.50 -29.23 50.75
N ARG A 14 4.96 -29.71 51.88
CA ARG A 14 4.07 -30.87 51.92
C ARG A 14 2.73 -30.60 51.23
N VAL A 15 2.15 -29.41 51.41
CA VAL A 15 0.93 -29.01 50.70
C VAL A 15 1.17 -28.92 49.19
N TRP A 16 2.31 -28.38 48.78
CA TRP A 16 2.70 -28.32 47.37
C TRP A 16 2.86 -29.71 46.73
N LEU A 17 3.49 -30.66 47.44
CA LEU A 17 3.61 -32.05 46.98
C LEU A 17 2.26 -32.76 46.85
N ILE A 18 1.31 -32.50 47.76
CA ILE A 18 -0.06 -33.07 47.69
C ILE A 18 -0.82 -32.51 46.48
N VAL A 19 -0.70 -31.21 46.21
CA VAL A 19 -1.34 -30.57 45.04
C VAL A 19 -0.76 -31.11 43.74
N VAL A 20 0.56 -31.26 43.64
CA VAL A 20 1.21 -31.82 42.44
C VAL A 20 0.83 -33.30 42.24
N ALA A 21 0.76 -34.09 43.31
CA ALA A 21 0.32 -35.48 43.23
C ALA A 21 -1.16 -35.61 42.80
N ALA A 22 -2.04 -34.73 43.30
CA ALA A 22 -3.45 -34.70 42.89
C ALA A 22 -3.62 -34.32 41.41
N PHE A 23 -2.83 -33.38 40.90
CA PHE A 23 -2.82 -33.01 39.48
C PHE A 23 -2.27 -34.15 38.60
N ALA A 24 -1.20 -34.84 39.03
CA ALA A 24 -0.63 -35.96 38.28
C ALA A 24 -1.60 -37.16 38.19
N VAL A 25 -2.31 -37.47 39.27
CA VAL A 25 -3.34 -38.54 39.29
C VAL A 25 -4.57 -38.15 38.48
N GLY A 26 -4.98 -36.87 38.51
CA GLY A 26 -6.06 -36.35 37.66
C GLY A 26 -5.73 -36.39 36.16
N PHE A 27 -4.47 -36.11 35.79
CA PHE A 27 -4.02 -36.14 34.40
C PHE A 27 -3.89 -37.58 33.85
N LEU A 28 -3.44 -38.53 34.68
CA LEU A 28 -3.43 -39.96 34.30
C LEU A 28 -4.83 -40.56 34.23
N GLY A 29 -5.75 -40.17 35.13
CA GLY A 29 -7.13 -40.64 35.13
C GLY A 29 -7.93 -40.17 33.91
N ALA A 30 -7.67 -38.95 33.42
CA ALA A 30 -8.31 -38.41 32.22
C ALA A 30 -7.85 -39.08 30.91
N GLN A 31 -6.65 -39.68 30.87
CA GLN A 31 -6.15 -40.39 29.70
C GLN A 31 -6.68 -41.83 29.59
N LEU A 32 -7.12 -42.44 30.70
CA LEU A 32 -7.60 -43.84 30.73
C LEU A 32 -9.10 -43.99 30.38
N PHE A 33 -9.87 -42.90 30.34
CA PHE A 33 -11.32 -42.91 30.05
C PHE A 33 -11.76 -42.06 28.85
N ALA A 34 -10.83 -41.58 28.03
CA ALA A 34 -11.18 -40.92 26.78
C ALA A 34 -11.71 -41.95 25.76
N PRO A 35 -12.95 -41.85 25.27
CA PRO A 35 -13.44 -42.73 24.22
C PRO A 35 -12.60 -42.55 22.95
N SER A 36 -12.19 -43.66 22.35
CA SER A 36 -11.41 -43.73 21.11
C SER A 36 -12.20 -43.08 19.96
N MET A 37 -12.06 -41.77 19.80
CA MET A 37 -12.52 -41.05 18.61
C MET A 37 -11.53 -41.36 17.49
N ARG A 38 -11.94 -42.26 16.60
CA ARG A 38 -11.29 -42.45 15.30
C ARG A 38 -11.20 -41.08 14.60
N PRO A 39 -10.01 -40.65 14.14
CA PRO A 39 -9.93 -39.44 13.34
C PRO A 39 -10.76 -39.64 12.07
N ALA A 40 -11.67 -38.71 11.79
CA ALA A 40 -12.29 -38.60 10.48
C ALA A 40 -11.16 -38.54 9.43
N PRO A 41 -11.31 -39.20 8.27
CA PRO A 41 -10.28 -39.19 7.26
C PRO A 41 -10.00 -37.74 6.88
N ARG A 42 -8.78 -37.28 7.13
CA ARG A 42 -8.24 -36.07 6.51
C ARG A 42 -8.46 -36.25 5.01
N GLN A 43 -9.39 -35.50 4.43
CA GLN A 43 -9.26 -35.18 3.03
C GLN A 43 -7.90 -34.49 2.89
N THR A 44 -6.96 -35.20 2.27
CA THR A 44 -5.74 -34.62 1.74
C THR A 44 -6.16 -33.53 0.75
N VAL A 45 -6.33 -32.31 1.24
CA VAL A 45 -6.27 -31.13 0.40
C VAL A 45 -4.85 -31.16 -0.19
N PRO A 46 -4.68 -31.29 -1.51
CA PRO A 46 -3.35 -31.26 -2.08
C PRO A 46 -2.71 -29.95 -1.67
N ALA A 47 -1.49 -30.01 -1.14
CA ALA A 47 -0.66 -28.82 -1.04
C ALA A 47 -0.58 -28.22 -2.44
N GLN A 48 -1.31 -27.13 -2.68
CA GLN A 48 -1.15 -26.34 -3.88
C GLN A 48 0.18 -25.60 -3.78
N ASN A 49 1.28 -26.33 -3.97
CA ASN A 49 2.51 -25.82 -4.56
C ASN A 49 2.25 -25.51 -6.03
N GLY A 50 1.24 -24.70 -6.29
CA GLY A 50 0.99 -24.11 -7.59
C GLY A 50 1.91 -22.91 -7.72
N THR A 51 3.08 -23.12 -8.32
CA THR A 51 3.71 -22.05 -9.10
C THR A 51 2.66 -21.51 -10.05
N VAL A 52 2.05 -20.37 -9.70
CA VAL A 52 1.26 -19.59 -10.64
C VAL A 52 2.21 -19.25 -11.79
N PRO A 53 1.98 -19.76 -13.01
CA PRO A 53 2.73 -19.28 -14.15
C PRO A 53 2.45 -17.78 -14.20
N GLN A 54 3.48 -16.94 -14.18
CA GLN A 54 3.37 -15.56 -14.62
C GLN A 54 3.02 -15.61 -16.10
N GLY A 55 1.75 -15.86 -16.40
CA GLY A 55 1.18 -15.60 -17.70
C GLY A 55 1.32 -14.10 -17.94
N GLU A 56 1.82 -13.75 -19.11
CA GLU A 56 1.86 -12.37 -19.59
C GLU A 56 0.53 -11.70 -19.24
N ALA A 57 0.62 -10.64 -18.42
CA ALA A 57 -0.53 -9.86 -18.03
C ALA A 57 -1.19 -9.33 -19.31
N LYS A 58 -2.29 -9.96 -19.73
CA LYS A 58 -3.18 -9.35 -20.72
C LYS A 58 -3.75 -8.12 -20.07
N ALA A 59 -3.26 -6.95 -20.49
CA ALA A 59 -3.86 -5.67 -20.16
C ALA A 59 -5.36 -5.76 -20.52
N GLY A 60 -6.22 -5.38 -19.58
CA GLY A 60 -7.64 -5.20 -19.86
C GLY A 60 -7.82 -4.23 -21.05
N PRO A 61 -8.92 -4.34 -21.80
CA PRO A 61 -9.18 -3.43 -22.91
C PRO A 61 -9.39 -2.03 -22.34
N GLY A 62 -8.40 -1.15 -22.45
CA GLY A 62 -8.52 0.19 -21.86
C GLY A 62 -7.34 1.11 -22.14
N TYR A 63 -6.13 0.73 -21.75
CA TYR A 63 -4.91 1.46 -22.09
C TYR A 63 -3.74 0.48 -22.17
N GLY A 64 -3.02 0.46 -23.30
CA GLY A 64 -1.66 -0.09 -23.35
C GLY A 64 -0.72 0.70 -22.45
N GLN A 65 0.60 0.44 -22.50
CA GLN A 65 1.55 1.30 -21.77
C GLN A 65 1.36 2.76 -22.21
N LEU A 66 0.93 3.60 -21.27
CA LEU A 66 0.82 5.03 -21.44
C LEU A 66 2.20 5.66 -21.43
N VAL A 67 2.39 6.68 -22.27
CA VAL A 67 3.60 7.48 -22.24
C VAL A 67 3.69 8.16 -20.86
N THR A 68 4.82 7.93 -20.18
CA THR A 68 5.19 8.65 -18.97
C THR A 68 6.17 9.73 -19.37
N ASP A 69 5.70 10.96 -19.42
CA ASP A 69 6.56 12.13 -19.64
C ASP A 69 7.10 12.63 -18.29
N VAL A 70 8.42 12.60 -18.15
CA VAL A 70 9.17 12.96 -16.96
C VAL A 70 9.73 14.36 -17.18
N PRO A 71 9.34 15.36 -16.36
CA PRO A 71 9.86 16.72 -16.50
C PRO A 71 11.40 16.75 -16.41
N PRO A 72 12.08 17.67 -17.12
CA PRO A 72 13.53 17.76 -17.09
C PRO A 72 14.04 18.22 -15.73
N PHE A 73 15.29 17.86 -15.43
CA PHE A 73 16.04 18.34 -14.27
C PHE A 73 17.54 18.35 -14.61
N ASP A 74 18.19 19.50 -14.40
CA ASP A 74 19.63 19.69 -14.53
C ASP A 74 20.24 19.92 -13.13
N PRO A 75 20.87 18.90 -12.52
CA PRO A 75 21.42 19.03 -11.17
C PRO A 75 22.55 20.07 -11.08
N GLY A 76 23.15 20.51 -12.19
CA GLY A 76 24.18 21.55 -12.23
C GLY A 76 23.64 22.98 -12.33
N LYS A 77 22.36 23.16 -12.67
CA LYS A 77 21.74 24.48 -12.86
C LYS A 77 20.52 24.73 -11.99
N ASP A 78 19.70 23.71 -11.77
CA ASP A 78 18.41 23.89 -11.13
C ASP A 78 18.58 24.07 -9.62
N GLY A 79 18.08 25.17 -9.07
CA GLY A 79 18.23 25.49 -7.65
C GLY A 79 17.21 24.82 -6.72
N HIS A 80 16.22 24.10 -7.26
CA HIS A 80 15.08 23.60 -6.50
C HIS A 80 14.71 22.16 -6.88
N VAL A 81 14.12 21.45 -5.92
CA VAL A 81 13.44 20.16 -6.10
C VAL A 81 11.99 20.35 -5.69
N LEU A 82 11.06 19.99 -6.58
CA LEU A 82 9.62 19.97 -6.29
C LEU A 82 9.14 18.54 -6.36
N VAL A 83 8.60 18.02 -5.27
CA VAL A 83 8.01 16.67 -5.21
C VAL A 83 6.53 16.77 -4.92
N ALA A 84 5.72 15.97 -5.60
CA ALA A 84 4.27 15.95 -5.46
C ALA A 84 3.73 14.51 -5.40
N TRP A 85 2.64 14.30 -4.66
CA TRP A 85 2.02 12.99 -4.47
C TRP A 85 0.54 13.09 -4.09
N SER A 86 -0.19 11.98 -4.29
CA SER A 86 -1.54 11.81 -3.74
C SER A 86 -1.47 11.46 -2.26
N ARG A 87 -2.18 12.19 -1.38
CA ARG A 87 -2.21 11.90 0.06
C ARG A 87 -2.76 10.50 0.35
N GLN A 88 -3.82 10.11 -0.34
CA GLN A 88 -4.52 8.83 -0.15
C GLN A 88 -3.77 7.64 -0.78
N GLY A 89 -2.88 7.89 -1.74
CA GLY A 89 -2.30 6.86 -2.61
C GLY A 89 -3.23 6.40 -3.73
N MET A 90 -4.54 6.31 -3.45
CA MET A 90 -5.62 6.27 -4.44
C MET A 90 -6.95 6.65 -3.80
N GLN A 91 -7.73 7.45 -4.51
CA GLN A 91 -9.12 7.70 -4.16
C GLN A 91 -10.00 6.58 -4.71
N HIS A 92 -10.74 5.89 -3.85
CA HIS A 92 -11.81 5.01 -4.30
C HIS A 92 -13.08 5.84 -4.54
N VAL A 93 -13.91 5.46 -5.51
CA VAL A 93 -15.17 6.14 -5.79
C VAL A 93 -16.23 5.07 -6.06
N THR A 94 -17.39 5.23 -5.44
CA THR A 94 -18.51 4.27 -5.56
C THR A 94 -19.24 4.38 -6.87
N ASP A 95 -19.28 5.58 -7.45
CA ASP A 95 -20.02 5.96 -8.67
C ASP A 95 -21.43 5.36 -8.84
N ALA A 96 -22.08 5.09 -7.70
CA ALA A 96 -23.42 4.52 -7.57
C ALA A 96 -24.52 5.59 -7.54
N GLU A 97 -24.14 6.86 -7.65
CA GLU A 97 -25.05 7.98 -7.76
C GLU A 97 -25.99 7.83 -8.98
N PRO A 98 -27.27 8.26 -8.86
CA PRO A 98 -27.85 9.01 -7.74
C PRO A 98 -28.34 8.15 -6.58
N ALA A 99 -28.19 6.82 -6.59
CA ALA A 99 -28.79 5.95 -5.59
C ALA A 99 -28.16 6.13 -4.20
N TRP A 100 -26.84 6.04 -4.10
CA TRP A 100 -26.12 6.18 -2.83
C TRP A 100 -24.63 6.52 -3.02
N THR A 101 -23.97 6.95 -1.94
CA THR A 101 -22.54 7.24 -1.91
C THR A 101 -21.91 6.92 -0.54
N LEU A 102 -20.66 6.41 -0.55
CA LEU A 102 -19.90 6.07 0.67
C LEU A 102 -18.92 7.15 1.12
N LEU A 103 -18.42 7.99 0.22
CA LEU A 103 -17.17 8.72 0.45
C LEU A 103 -17.36 10.24 0.45
N PRO A 104 -16.56 10.98 1.25
CA PRO A 104 -16.44 12.42 1.10
C PRO A 104 -15.77 12.75 -0.26
N PRO A 105 -15.97 13.97 -0.76
CA PRO A 105 -15.55 14.34 -2.11
C PRO A 105 -14.04 14.42 -2.31
N GLY A 106 -13.58 13.87 -3.43
CA GLY A 106 -12.36 14.30 -4.13
C GLY A 106 -11.02 13.75 -3.64
N SER A 107 -10.04 13.80 -4.53
CA SER A 107 -8.65 13.42 -4.24
C SER A 107 -7.91 14.58 -3.58
N THR A 108 -6.87 14.26 -2.80
CA THR A 108 -5.99 15.26 -2.20
C THR A 108 -4.60 15.17 -2.79
N LEU A 109 -4.13 16.29 -3.36
CA LEU A 109 -2.79 16.45 -3.91
C LEU A 109 -1.93 17.21 -2.91
N ARG A 110 -0.72 16.72 -2.64
CA ARG A 110 0.28 17.39 -1.81
C ARG A 110 1.57 17.60 -2.59
N ALA A 111 2.31 18.64 -2.22
CA ALA A 111 3.64 18.91 -2.73
C ALA A 111 4.55 19.56 -1.67
N GLN A 112 5.85 19.41 -1.87
CA GLN A 112 6.88 20.14 -1.13
C GLN A 112 7.93 20.70 -2.10
N LEU A 113 8.25 21.97 -1.91
CA LEU A 113 9.33 22.65 -2.63
C LEU A 113 10.54 22.76 -1.72
N VAL A 114 11.70 22.31 -2.19
CA VAL A 114 12.97 22.33 -1.47
C VAL A 114 13.97 23.17 -2.28
N ARG A 115 14.56 24.17 -1.65
CA ARG A 115 15.73 24.88 -2.19
C ARG A 115 16.97 24.04 -1.92
N ARG A 116 17.71 23.73 -2.98
CA ARG A 116 18.92 22.90 -2.94
C ARG A 116 20.11 23.66 -2.35
N GLY A 117 21.08 22.92 -1.83
CA GLY A 117 22.35 23.43 -1.31
C GLY A 117 22.82 22.70 -0.04
N PRO A 118 24.02 22.99 0.49
CA PRO A 118 24.61 22.25 1.62
C PRO A 118 23.68 22.06 2.83
N GLY A 119 22.87 23.09 3.12
CA GLY A 119 21.71 23.00 4.02
C GLY A 119 20.42 23.24 3.25
N PRO A 120 19.79 22.18 2.68
CA PRO A 120 18.52 22.31 1.97
C PRO A 120 17.45 22.89 2.88
N GLN A 121 16.53 23.67 2.32
CA GLN A 121 15.45 24.30 3.07
C GLN A 121 14.13 24.08 2.35
N ALA A 122 13.08 23.76 3.10
CA ALA A 122 11.73 23.83 2.58
C ALA A 122 11.39 25.29 2.26
N VAL A 123 10.81 25.54 1.09
CA VAL A 123 10.36 26.86 0.66
C VAL A 123 8.89 26.98 1.02
N THR A 124 8.56 27.82 2.01
CA THR A 124 7.18 28.06 2.48
C THR A 124 6.69 29.47 2.22
N GLU A 125 7.58 30.36 1.77
CA GLU A 125 7.30 31.77 1.50
C GLU A 125 7.88 32.18 0.14
N GLY A 126 7.29 33.21 -0.48
CA GLY A 126 7.79 33.77 -1.74
C GLY A 126 7.61 32.87 -2.98
N ALA A 127 6.94 31.72 -2.84
CA ALA A 127 6.61 30.82 -3.94
C ALA A 127 5.10 30.53 -3.99
N THR A 128 4.57 30.49 -5.22
CA THR A 128 3.20 30.05 -5.52
C THR A 128 3.27 28.72 -6.24
N LEU A 129 2.52 27.73 -5.75
CA LEU A 129 2.43 26.41 -6.37
C LEU A 129 1.07 26.23 -7.05
N THR A 130 1.09 25.85 -8.33
CA THR A 130 -0.11 25.56 -9.11
C THR A 130 -0.10 24.14 -9.61
N TRP A 131 -1.28 23.53 -9.75
CA TRP A 131 -1.47 22.22 -10.32
C TRP A 131 -2.42 22.26 -11.51
N ARG A 132 -2.24 21.31 -12.43
CA ARG A 132 -3.13 21.09 -13.57
C ARG A 132 -3.19 19.59 -13.87
N LEU A 133 -4.40 19.05 -13.94
CA LEU A 133 -4.63 17.67 -14.37
C LEU A 133 -4.22 17.52 -15.85
N ASP A 134 -3.53 16.44 -16.17
CA ASP A 134 -3.07 16.12 -17.52
C ASP A 134 -3.99 15.11 -18.21
N GLY A 135 -4.16 15.27 -19.52
CA GLY A 135 -4.97 14.40 -20.37
C GLY A 135 -6.47 14.71 -20.30
N GLU A 136 -7.28 13.70 -20.66
CA GLU A 136 -8.74 13.80 -20.75
C GLU A 136 -9.54 13.16 -19.57
N PRO A 137 -9.14 13.22 -18.28
CA PRO A 137 -10.01 12.71 -17.22
C PRO A 137 -11.29 13.54 -17.09
N LYS A 138 -12.43 12.87 -16.88
CA LYS A 138 -13.69 13.54 -16.57
C LYS A 138 -13.66 14.08 -15.15
N ALA A 139 -14.10 15.33 -15.00
CA ALA A 139 -14.50 15.85 -13.71
C ALA A 139 -15.79 15.17 -13.24
N SER A 140 -15.93 14.92 -11.94
CA SER A 140 -17.24 14.58 -11.36
C SER A 140 -18.13 15.82 -11.37
N ALA A 141 -19.30 15.71 -12.01
CA ALA A 141 -20.34 16.74 -12.00
C ALA A 141 -21.15 16.77 -10.70
N VAL A 142 -20.99 15.76 -9.85
CA VAL A 142 -21.74 15.61 -8.59
C VAL A 142 -20.72 15.53 -7.46
N GLN A 143 -20.66 16.58 -6.65
CA GLN A 143 -20.03 16.56 -5.34
C GLN A 143 -21.14 16.35 -4.31
N PRO A 144 -21.22 15.20 -3.62
CA PRO A 144 -22.04 15.12 -2.43
C PRO A 144 -21.58 16.18 -1.43
N ALA A 145 -22.51 16.78 -0.69
CA ALA A 145 -22.18 17.73 0.37
C ALA A 145 -21.14 17.10 1.31
N ALA A 146 -20.13 17.91 1.65
CA ALA A 146 -19.00 17.51 2.47
C ALA A 146 -19.44 16.82 3.77
N VAL A 147 -18.97 15.60 3.98
CA VAL A 147 -18.98 14.98 5.32
C VAL A 147 -17.63 15.32 5.93
N ALA A 148 -17.61 15.98 7.09
CA ALA A 148 -16.38 16.33 7.78
C ALA A 148 -15.55 15.06 8.02
N ASP A 149 -14.33 15.04 7.47
CA ASP A 149 -13.37 13.97 7.74
C ASP A 149 -12.71 14.25 9.10
N SER A 150 -13.07 13.46 10.11
CA SER A 150 -12.54 13.56 11.47
C SER A 150 -11.05 13.23 11.59
N SER A 151 -10.42 12.72 10.52
CA SER A 151 -8.97 12.50 10.44
C SER A 151 -8.19 13.73 9.95
N LEU A 152 -8.88 14.79 9.51
CA LEU A 152 -8.27 16.03 9.07
C LEU A 152 -8.15 17.03 10.23
N THR A 153 -7.08 17.81 10.22
CA THR A 153 -6.94 18.99 11.08
C THR A 153 -8.10 19.97 10.83
N PRO A 154 -8.40 20.91 11.74
CA PRO A 154 -9.45 21.91 11.53
C PRO A 154 -9.33 22.66 10.18
N ALA A 155 -8.10 22.90 9.70
CA ALA A 155 -7.84 23.47 8.37
C ALA A 155 -8.20 22.50 7.22
N GLY A 156 -7.93 21.19 7.35
CA GLY A 156 -8.34 20.18 6.37
C GLY A 156 -9.85 19.90 6.39
N GLN A 157 -10.53 20.09 7.52
CA GLN A 157 -12.00 20.07 7.60
C GLN A 157 -12.63 21.31 6.94
N ALA A 158 -12.03 22.50 7.12
CA ALA A 158 -12.45 23.73 6.46
C ALA A 158 -12.24 23.67 4.92
N ALA A 159 -11.23 22.95 4.45
CA ALA A 159 -10.95 22.78 3.02
C ALA A 159 -11.79 21.67 2.33
N THR A 160 -12.58 20.91 3.10
CA THR A 160 -13.54 19.93 2.56
C THR A 160 -14.96 20.46 2.49
N THR A 161 -15.29 21.57 3.18
CA THR A 161 -16.64 22.13 3.25
C THR A 161 -16.84 23.26 2.23
N PRO A 162 -17.67 23.09 1.17
CA PRO A 162 -18.40 24.23 0.62
C PRO A 162 -19.32 24.72 1.74
N ALA A 163 -19.23 25.98 2.12
CA ALA A 163 -20.12 26.59 3.10
C ALA A 163 -21.58 26.51 2.61
N ALA A 164 -22.29 25.44 2.99
CA ALA A 164 -23.74 25.35 2.87
C ALA A 164 -24.34 25.68 4.23
N THR A 165 -24.69 26.94 4.42
CA THR A 165 -25.48 27.38 5.57
C THR A 165 -26.87 26.72 5.50
N PRO A 166 -27.39 26.14 6.59
CA PRO A 166 -28.72 25.55 6.59
C PRO A 166 -29.76 26.66 6.82
N THR A 167 -30.29 27.26 5.76
CA THR A 167 -31.49 28.10 5.89
C THR A 167 -32.44 27.96 4.70
N ALA A 168 -33.63 27.48 5.03
CA ALA A 168 -34.96 27.94 4.60
C ALA A 168 -35.24 28.16 3.10
N LYS A 169 -36.26 27.43 2.62
CA LYS A 169 -37.18 27.74 1.51
C LYS A 169 -36.79 28.95 0.64
N GLY A 170 -36.22 28.64 -0.53
CA GLY A 170 -36.00 29.60 -1.62
C GLY A 170 -34.60 29.46 -2.21
N ALA A 171 -34.39 28.47 -3.07
CA ALA A 171 -33.14 28.29 -3.81
C ALA A 171 -33.43 28.32 -5.32
N GLU A 172 -33.70 29.52 -5.84
CA GLU A 172 -33.31 29.83 -7.21
C GLU A 172 -31.92 30.47 -7.15
N GLY A 173 -30.93 29.82 -7.75
CA GLY A 173 -29.59 30.41 -7.93
C GLY A 173 -28.47 29.92 -7.01
N ALA A 174 -28.32 28.61 -6.80
CA ALA A 174 -26.99 28.06 -6.53
C ALA A 174 -26.27 27.92 -7.88
N GLN A 175 -25.40 28.88 -8.23
CA GLN A 175 -24.59 28.78 -9.44
C GLN A 175 -23.58 27.63 -9.30
N ASP A 176 -23.69 26.63 -10.16
CA ASP A 176 -22.74 25.56 -10.37
C ASP A 176 -21.35 26.14 -10.69
N LYS A 177 -20.45 26.22 -9.69
CA LYS A 177 -19.04 26.50 -9.97
C LYS A 177 -18.46 25.28 -10.70
N ALA A 178 -17.98 25.49 -11.93
CA ALA A 178 -17.36 24.45 -12.74
C ALA A 178 -16.28 23.69 -11.96
N SER A 179 -16.30 22.36 -12.04
CA SER A 179 -15.29 21.48 -11.45
C SER A 179 -13.90 21.85 -11.96
N GLN A 180 -13.06 22.41 -11.09
CA GLN A 180 -11.73 22.88 -11.46
C GLN A 180 -10.78 21.69 -11.62
N LEU A 181 -10.19 21.55 -12.82
CA LEU A 181 -9.14 20.55 -13.13
C LEU A 181 -7.73 21.17 -13.06
N SER A 182 -7.63 22.35 -12.48
CA SER A 182 -6.40 23.07 -12.19
C SER A 182 -6.64 24.05 -11.05
N GLY A 183 -5.61 24.42 -10.32
CA GLY A 183 -5.74 25.38 -9.22
C GLY A 183 -4.40 25.67 -8.55
N GLU A 184 -4.47 26.32 -7.40
CA GLU A 184 -3.32 26.57 -6.54
C GLU A 184 -3.27 25.51 -5.43
N LEU A 185 -2.07 25.14 -4.99
CA LEU A 185 -1.88 24.41 -3.74
C LEU A 185 -1.64 25.43 -2.62
N LYS A 186 -2.31 25.26 -1.48
CA LYS A 186 -2.18 26.16 -0.32
C LYS A 186 -1.23 25.56 0.71
N LEU A 187 -0.36 26.38 1.27
CA LEU A 187 0.51 25.95 2.36
C LEU A 187 -0.34 25.55 3.57
N VAL A 188 -0.09 24.35 4.10
CA VAL A 188 -0.70 23.88 5.34
C VAL A 188 -0.05 24.61 6.51
N GLU A 189 -0.85 25.24 7.36
CA GLU A 189 -0.38 26.00 8.51
C GLU A 189 0.53 25.15 9.43
N GLY A 190 1.67 25.72 9.84
CA GLY A 190 2.64 25.05 10.70
C GLY A 190 3.38 23.87 10.04
N SER A 191 3.35 23.77 8.71
CA SER A 191 3.92 22.68 7.93
C SER A 191 4.72 23.20 6.74
N THR A 192 5.51 22.32 6.13
CA THR A 192 6.28 22.55 4.90
C THR A 192 5.56 22.05 3.64
N VAL A 193 4.29 21.67 3.77
CA VAL A 193 3.49 21.00 2.73
C VAL A 193 2.50 21.97 2.11
N TYR A 194 2.44 21.99 0.79
CA TYR A 194 1.37 22.61 0.03
C TYR A 194 0.32 21.55 -0.34
N GLU A 195 -0.97 21.91 -0.28
CA GLU A 195 -2.07 20.97 -0.47
C GLU A 195 -3.20 21.56 -1.30
N ALA A 196 -3.81 20.71 -2.12
CA ALA A 196 -5.11 20.95 -2.77
C ALA A 196 -6.03 19.75 -2.45
N THR A 197 -7.16 20.02 -1.79
CA THR A 197 -8.14 19.03 -1.35
C THR A 197 -9.36 19.00 -2.28
N GLY A 198 -10.15 17.92 -2.21
CA GLY A 198 -11.46 17.86 -2.86
C GLY A 198 -11.41 17.86 -4.39
N ILE A 199 -10.29 17.45 -5.00
CA ILE A 199 -10.13 17.45 -6.46
C ILE A 199 -11.09 16.41 -7.07
N PRO A 200 -12.08 16.82 -7.87
CA PRO A 200 -13.20 15.96 -8.27
C PRO A 200 -12.89 15.16 -9.54
N VAL A 201 -11.92 14.25 -9.50
CA VAL A 201 -11.52 13.45 -10.68
C VAL A 201 -12.23 12.10 -10.70
N LEU A 202 -12.63 11.66 -11.89
CA LEU A 202 -13.07 10.28 -12.16
C LEU A 202 -12.08 9.59 -13.12
N PRO A 203 -11.96 8.26 -13.06
CA PRO A 203 -11.04 7.51 -13.93
C PRO A 203 -11.55 7.37 -15.37
N TYR A 204 -12.52 8.16 -15.80
CA TYR A 204 -13.19 7.99 -17.08
C TYR A 204 -12.72 9.05 -18.08
N ALA A 205 -12.22 8.64 -19.25
CA ALA A 205 -11.77 9.57 -20.29
C ALA A 205 -12.64 9.56 -21.57
N GLY A 206 -13.78 8.87 -21.54
CA GLY A 206 -14.66 8.67 -22.71
C GLY A 206 -15.90 7.86 -22.37
N LYS A 207 -16.58 7.28 -23.37
CA LYS A 207 -17.73 6.38 -23.18
C LYS A 207 -17.33 5.03 -22.59
N ASP A 208 -16.11 4.56 -22.88
CA ASP A 208 -15.60 3.24 -22.47
C ASP A 208 -14.14 3.26 -21.96
N GLY A 209 -13.53 4.44 -21.81
CA GLY A 209 -12.15 4.57 -21.35
C GLY A 209 -12.04 4.59 -19.82
N PHE A 210 -11.13 3.76 -19.27
CA PHE A 210 -10.85 3.67 -17.82
C PHE A 210 -9.36 3.84 -17.53
N ASN A 211 -8.98 4.99 -16.97
CA ASN A 211 -7.63 5.35 -16.55
C ASN A 211 -7.60 5.63 -15.04
N PRO A 212 -7.19 4.66 -14.21
CA PRO A 212 -7.12 4.85 -12.76
C PRO A 212 -5.92 5.67 -12.27
N TYR A 213 -5.05 6.11 -13.18
CA TYR A 213 -3.80 6.79 -12.86
C TYR A 213 -3.63 8.10 -13.64
N PRO A 214 -4.58 9.04 -13.63
CA PRO A 214 -4.37 10.32 -14.30
C PRO A 214 -3.17 11.03 -13.69
N THR A 215 -2.44 11.79 -14.50
CA THR A 215 -1.27 12.55 -14.02
C THR A 215 -1.64 14.00 -13.78
N VAL A 216 -0.92 14.65 -12.87
CA VAL A 216 -1.05 16.07 -12.56
C VAL A 216 0.32 16.71 -12.68
N THR A 217 0.40 17.81 -13.43
CA THR A 217 1.58 18.67 -13.48
C THR A 217 1.49 19.68 -12.32
N VAL A 218 2.57 19.85 -11.57
CA VAL A 218 2.71 20.84 -10.50
C VAL A 218 3.89 21.76 -10.84
N GLU A 219 3.65 23.07 -10.77
CA GLU A 219 4.65 24.10 -11.02
C GLU A 219 4.80 24.99 -9.79
N ALA A 220 6.03 25.34 -9.44
CA ALA A 220 6.36 26.35 -8.44
C ALA A 220 6.95 27.57 -9.13
N ARG A 221 6.42 28.76 -8.82
CA ARG A 221 6.88 30.05 -9.37
C ARG A 221 7.19 31.03 -8.25
N ASP A 222 8.18 31.89 -8.45
CA ASP A 222 8.49 32.97 -7.53
C ASP A 222 7.52 34.15 -7.66
N ALA A 223 7.70 35.18 -6.83
CA ALA A 223 6.88 36.40 -6.86
C ALA A 223 6.93 37.18 -8.19
N SER A 224 7.95 36.98 -9.03
CA SER A 224 8.04 37.57 -10.37
C SER A 224 7.32 36.75 -11.45
N GLY A 225 6.88 35.53 -11.11
CA GLY A 225 6.29 34.57 -12.03
C GLY A 225 7.31 33.62 -12.69
N ALA A 226 8.60 33.73 -12.36
CA ALA A 226 9.64 32.87 -12.89
C ALA A 226 9.49 31.44 -12.36
N LEU A 227 9.66 30.44 -13.23
CA LEU A 227 9.57 29.03 -12.85
C LEU A 227 10.77 28.63 -11.99
N LEU A 228 10.50 28.17 -10.77
CA LEU A 228 11.51 27.65 -9.85
C LEU A 228 11.76 26.15 -10.07
N ALA A 229 10.67 25.39 -10.22
CA ALA A 229 10.69 23.96 -10.51
C ALA A 229 9.31 23.50 -11.02
N ALA A 230 9.30 22.41 -11.78
CA ALA A 230 8.09 21.70 -12.20
C ALA A 230 8.27 20.20 -11.97
N THR A 231 7.19 19.52 -11.59
CA THR A 231 7.17 18.06 -11.49
C THR A 231 5.82 17.53 -11.95
N ARG A 232 5.71 16.21 -12.04
CA ARG A 232 4.46 15.51 -12.32
C ARG A 232 4.34 14.31 -11.39
N CYS A 233 3.12 14.01 -10.99
CA CYS A 233 2.81 12.78 -10.26
C CYS A 233 1.47 12.22 -10.73
N VAL A 234 1.14 11.01 -10.32
CA VAL A 234 -0.24 10.50 -10.47
C VAL A 234 -1.15 11.07 -9.39
N LEU A 235 -2.43 11.24 -9.72
CA LEU A 235 -3.53 11.47 -8.79
C LEU A 235 -4.52 10.29 -8.89
N PRO A 236 -4.18 9.12 -8.32
CA PRO A 236 -4.86 7.88 -8.66
C PRO A 236 -6.30 7.88 -8.14
N VAL A 237 -7.21 7.40 -8.95
CA VAL A 237 -8.64 7.28 -8.62
C VAL A 237 -9.21 6.04 -9.27
N SER A 238 -10.07 5.28 -8.58
CA SER A 238 -10.68 4.08 -9.16
C SER A 238 -12.11 3.87 -8.71
N THR A 239 -12.92 3.40 -9.65
CA THR A 239 -14.30 2.93 -9.47
C THR A 239 -14.41 1.41 -9.61
N GLU A 240 -13.29 0.69 -9.66
CA GLU A 240 -13.25 -0.79 -9.73
C GLU A 240 -13.52 -1.41 -8.34
N MET A 241 -14.58 -0.93 -7.67
CA MET A 241 -15.02 -1.47 -6.38
C MET A 241 -15.98 -2.65 -6.61
N GLY A 242 -15.63 -3.82 -6.10
CA GLY A 242 -16.19 -5.11 -6.49
C GLY A 242 -17.57 -5.49 -5.94
N CYS A 243 -18.42 -4.54 -5.53
CA CYS A 243 -19.73 -4.84 -4.92
C CYS A 243 -20.57 -5.82 -5.76
N ARG A 244 -20.47 -5.73 -7.09
CA ARG A 244 -21.17 -6.60 -8.05
C ARG A 244 -20.81 -8.09 -7.94
N ASN A 245 -19.70 -8.42 -7.30
CA ASN A 245 -19.28 -9.82 -7.09
C ASN A 245 -20.30 -10.59 -6.22
N CYS A 246 -21.11 -9.88 -5.43
CA CYS A 246 -22.18 -10.47 -4.63
C CYS A 246 -23.54 -9.78 -4.84
N HIS A 247 -23.57 -8.47 -5.13
CA HIS A 247 -24.80 -7.69 -5.30
C HIS A 247 -25.37 -7.68 -6.73
N GLY A 248 -25.02 -8.66 -7.55
CA GLY A 248 -25.48 -8.78 -8.93
C GLY A 248 -25.05 -7.62 -9.84
N GLY A 249 -25.54 -7.64 -11.08
CA GLY A 249 -25.25 -6.62 -12.10
C GLY A 249 -23.89 -6.77 -12.81
N ALA A 250 -23.77 -6.07 -13.94
CA ALA A 250 -22.51 -5.94 -14.68
C ALA A 250 -21.69 -4.75 -14.16
N TRP A 251 -20.46 -4.63 -14.63
CA TRP A 251 -19.71 -3.37 -14.50
C TRP A 251 -20.43 -2.25 -15.25
N LYS A 252 -20.47 -1.05 -14.68
CA LYS A 252 -21.13 0.12 -15.28
C LYS A 252 -20.42 0.62 -16.55
N VAL A 253 -19.10 0.57 -16.58
CA VAL A 253 -18.27 1.13 -17.65
C VAL A 253 -17.35 0.05 -18.24
N GLY A 254 -17.47 -0.18 -19.55
CA GLY A 254 -16.53 -0.97 -20.35
C GLY A 254 -16.30 -2.41 -19.91
N GLY A 255 -17.15 -2.98 -19.04
CA GLY A 255 -16.90 -4.29 -18.45
C GLY A 255 -15.74 -4.33 -17.44
N VAL A 256 -15.25 -3.17 -16.99
CA VAL A 256 -14.04 -3.05 -16.15
C VAL A 256 -14.33 -2.43 -14.79
N ALA A 257 -15.15 -1.38 -14.71
CA ALA A 257 -15.31 -0.61 -13.49
C ALA A 257 -16.72 -0.04 -13.31
N GLY A 258 -16.96 0.47 -12.11
CA GLY A 258 -18.16 1.22 -11.71
C GLY A 258 -19.36 0.37 -11.30
N ILE A 259 -20.13 0.88 -10.35
CA ILE A 259 -21.29 0.20 -9.77
C ILE A 259 -22.52 0.45 -10.65
N SER A 260 -23.08 -0.62 -11.24
CA SER A 260 -24.28 -0.50 -12.08
C SER A 260 -25.52 -0.12 -11.25
N PRO A 261 -26.56 0.47 -11.86
CA PRO A 261 -27.82 0.74 -11.16
C PRO A 261 -28.46 -0.50 -10.53
N ALA A 262 -28.33 -1.68 -11.16
CA ALA A 262 -28.79 -2.95 -10.60
C ALA A 262 -28.02 -3.33 -9.32
N THR A 263 -26.68 -3.24 -9.37
CA THR A 263 -25.83 -3.47 -8.19
C THR A 263 -26.14 -2.47 -7.08
N ALA A 264 -26.30 -1.19 -7.42
CA ALA A 264 -26.61 -0.14 -6.46
C ALA A 264 -27.97 -0.36 -5.78
N ALA A 265 -28.99 -0.78 -6.54
CA ALA A 265 -30.32 -1.09 -6.01
C ALA A 265 -30.27 -2.30 -5.06
N ASP A 266 -29.60 -3.39 -5.46
CA ASP A 266 -29.49 -4.59 -4.63
C ASP A 266 -28.79 -4.31 -3.29
N VAL A 267 -27.73 -3.49 -3.28
CA VAL A 267 -27.09 -3.05 -2.03
C VAL A 267 -28.09 -2.42 -1.05
N LEU A 268 -28.96 -1.51 -1.53
CA LEU A 268 -29.96 -0.86 -0.68
C LEU A 268 -31.07 -1.83 -0.26
N GLU A 269 -31.51 -2.74 -1.14
CA GLU A 269 -32.55 -3.72 -0.85
C GLU A 269 -32.08 -4.76 0.19
N VAL A 270 -30.83 -5.20 0.09
CA VAL A 270 -30.18 -6.05 1.09
C VAL A 270 -30.05 -5.31 2.42
N HIS A 271 -29.67 -4.03 2.39
CA HIS A 271 -29.60 -3.21 3.60
C HIS A 271 -30.96 -3.06 4.27
N ASP A 272 -32.01 -2.75 3.51
CA ASP A 272 -33.39 -2.65 4.00
C ASP A 272 -33.87 -3.97 4.62
N ARG A 273 -33.60 -5.10 3.95
CA ARG A 273 -33.97 -6.44 4.42
C ARG A 273 -33.29 -6.81 5.74
N ILE A 274 -32.01 -6.47 5.92
CA ILE A 274 -31.23 -6.88 7.10
C ILE A 274 -31.46 -5.91 8.28
N ASN A 275 -31.57 -4.62 8.00
CA ASN A 275 -31.57 -3.57 9.03
C ASN A 275 -32.94 -2.90 9.23
N GLY A 276 -33.96 -3.29 8.46
CA GLY A 276 -35.32 -2.73 8.58
C GLY A 276 -35.39 -1.24 8.21
N THR A 277 -34.60 -0.82 7.22
CA THR A 277 -34.62 0.54 6.66
C THR A 277 -35.52 0.64 5.43
N ASP A 278 -35.66 1.84 4.88
CA ASP A 278 -36.44 2.13 3.66
C ASP A 278 -35.61 2.86 2.58
N LEU A 279 -34.29 2.64 2.60
CA LEU A 279 -33.31 3.33 1.75
C LEU A 279 -33.56 3.09 0.27
N ALA A 280 -33.94 1.89 -0.13
CA ALA A 280 -34.24 1.58 -1.53
C ALA A 280 -35.46 2.38 -2.02
N ARG A 281 -36.47 2.56 -1.16
CA ARG A 281 -37.65 3.40 -1.46
C ARG A 281 -37.25 4.86 -1.60
N ARG A 282 -36.42 5.37 -0.69
CA ARG A 282 -35.93 6.76 -0.70
C ARG A 282 -35.11 7.06 -1.95
N ALA A 283 -34.19 6.17 -2.33
CA ALA A 283 -33.42 6.27 -3.56
C ALA A 283 -34.31 6.29 -4.81
N ARG A 284 -35.32 5.41 -4.88
CA ARG A 284 -36.32 5.42 -5.97
C ARG A 284 -37.14 6.71 -6.05
N SER A 285 -37.34 7.41 -4.93
CA SER A 285 -37.99 8.72 -4.90
C SER A 285 -37.06 9.90 -5.23
N GLY A 286 -35.82 9.62 -5.64
CA GLY A 286 -34.85 10.63 -6.05
C GLY A 286 -33.93 11.14 -4.92
N ALA A 287 -34.02 10.59 -3.71
CA ALA A 287 -33.16 10.98 -2.60
C ALA A 287 -31.89 10.12 -2.55
N THR A 288 -30.72 10.71 -2.80
CA THR A 288 -29.44 10.01 -2.66
C THR A 288 -29.17 9.63 -1.21
N VAL A 289 -28.88 8.36 -0.97
CA VAL A 289 -28.52 7.85 0.36
C VAL A 289 -27.04 8.12 0.62
N VAL A 290 -26.74 8.95 1.61
CA VAL A 290 -25.36 9.20 2.07
C VAL A 290 -25.08 8.25 3.23
N CYS A 291 -24.38 7.15 2.97
CA CYS A 291 -24.24 6.06 3.92
C CYS A 291 -23.55 6.50 5.23
N ARG A 292 -22.54 7.38 5.13
CA ARG A 292 -21.84 7.95 6.30
C ARG A 292 -22.74 8.82 7.18
N ALA A 293 -23.85 9.36 6.68
CA ALA A 293 -24.73 10.21 7.49
C ALA A 293 -25.37 9.47 8.67
N CYS A 294 -25.62 8.16 8.54
CA CYS A 294 -26.14 7.33 9.63
C CYS A 294 -25.04 6.59 10.41
N HIS A 295 -23.94 6.24 9.73
CA HIS A 295 -22.84 5.47 10.31
C HIS A 295 -21.75 6.33 10.96
N GLU A 296 -21.72 7.63 10.69
CA GLU A 296 -20.79 8.58 11.28
C GLU A 296 -21.52 9.90 11.55
N PRO A 297 -22.56 9.89 12.41
CA PRO A 297 -23.25 11.11 12.78
C PRO A 297 -22.23 12.04 13.44
N GLY A 298 -21.88 13.15 12.79
CA GLY A 298 -21.02 14.17 13.39
C GLY A 298 -21.62 14.67 14.71
N ALA A 299 -20.82 15.35 15.55
CA ALA A 299 -21.30 15.90 16.82
C ALA A 299 -22.54 16.79 16.69
N ALA A 300 -22.79 17.39 15.52
CA ALA A 300 -23.98 18.20 15.21
C ALA A 300 -25.28 17.38 14.98
N ALA A 301 -25.19 16.07 14.73
CA ALA A 301 -26.35 15.20 14.57
C ALA A 301 -26.92 14.73 15.93
N ALA A 302 -26.15 14.89 17.01
CA ALA A 302 -26.67 14.80 18.37
C ALA A 302 -27.14 16.20 18.78
N LYS A 303 -28.38 16.57 18.46
CA LYS A 303 -29.00 17.70 19.16
C LYS A 303 -28.96 17.40 20.65
N ALA A 304 -28.33 18.28 21.43
CA ALA A 304 -28.33 18.16 22.89
C ALA A 304 -29.78 18.06 23.39
N GLY A 305 -30.16 16.89 23.90
CA GLY A 305 -31.49 16.60 24.43
C GLY A 305 -32.41 15.72 23.56
N GLU A 306 -32.02 15.36 22.32
CA GLU A 306 -32.73 14.30 21.59
C GLU A 306 -32.34 12.94 22.17
N LYS A 307 -33.30 12.24 22.78
CA LYS A 307 -33.12 10.81 23.10
C LYS A 307 -32.82 10.09 21.78
N PRO A 308 -31.76 9.25 21.71
CA PRO A 308 -31.60 8.35 20.59
C PRO A 308 -32.95 7.67 20.36
N SER A 309 -33.47 7.70 19.13
CA SER A 309 -34.55 6.78 18.76
C SER A 309 -34.16 5.43 19.34
N GLY A 310 -35.01 4.73 20.10
CA GLY A 310 -34.62 3.53 20.87
C GLY A 310 -34.02 2.35 20.07
N LYS A 311 -33.64 2.57 18.81
CA LYS A 311 -32.79 1.76 17.96
C LYS A 311 -31.30 1.96 18.34
N PRO A 312 -30.53 0.88 18.51
CA PRO A 312 -29.08 0.96 18.71
C PRO A 312 -28.38 1.74 17.59
N MET A 313 -27.38 2.54 17.94
CA MET A 313 -26.53 3.23 16.97
C MET A 313 -25.80 2.18 16.11
N PRO A 314 -25.82 2.29 14.76
CA PRO A 314 -25.07 1.36 13.93
C PRO A 314 -23.57 1.53 14.16
N PRO A 315 -22.75 0.48 13.96
CA PRO A 315 -21.29 0.61 13.96
C PRO A 315 -20.83 1.66 12.93
N ASN A 316 -19.63 2.23 13.12
CA ASN A 316 -19.06 3.12 12.10
C ASN A 316 -19.01 2.46 10.72
N MET A 317 -18.91 3.27 9.65
CA MET A 317 -19.05 2.78 8.27
C MET A 317 -18.10 1.61 7.95
N SER A 318 -16.83 1.75 8.35
CA SER A 318 -15.83 0.70 8.13
C SER A 318 -16.15 -0.56 8.93
N ALA A 319 -16.53 -0.41 10.21
CA ALA A 319 -16.89 -1.54 11.07
C ALA A 319 -18.15 -2.27 10.57
N ALA A 320 -19.14 -1.52 10.07
CA ALA A 320 -20.38 -2.08 9.54
C ALA A 320 -20.14 -2.90 8.25
N ILE A 321 -19.43 -2.34 7.28
CA ILE A 321 -19.14 -3.04 6.01
C ILE A 321 -18.26 -4.27 6.28
N HIS A 322 -17.10 -4.10 6.92
CA HIS A 322 -16.18 -5.21 7.10
C HIS A 322 -16.74 -6.26 8.07
N GLY A 323 -17.36 -5.82 9.16
CA GLY A 323 -17.96 -6.71 10.16
C GLY A 323 -19.07 -7.60 9.60
N TRP A 324 -19.92 -7.08 8.72
CA TRP A 324 -20.93 -7.91 8.08
C TRP A 324 -20.33 -8.90 7.06
N HIS A 325 -19.46 -8.41 6.18
CA HIS A 325 -18.93 -9.26 5.09
C HIS A 325 -17.95 -10.32 5.58
N ALA A 326 -17.21 -10.08 6.67
CA ALA A 326 -16.23 -11.02 7.19
C ALA A 326 -16.81 -12.41 7.50
N ALA A 327 -18.06 -12.48 7.97
CA ALA A 327 -18.75 -13.75 8.25
C ALA A 327 -18.94 -14.64 7.01
N TYR A 328 -18.86 -14.08 5.79
CA TYR A 328 -19.03 -14.79 4.53
C TYR A 328 -17.71 -14.98 3.75
N MET A 329 -16.60 -14.47 4.27
CA MET A 329 -15.33 -14.34 3.54
C MET A 329 -14.18 -15.09 4.22
N ALA A 330 -14.49 -15.94 5.20
CA ALA A 330 -13.49 -16.61 6.02
C ALA A 330 -12.55 -17.52 5.19
N GLY A 331 -11.26 -17.55 5.57
CA GLY A 331 -10.26 -18.43 4.98
C GLY A 331 -9.81 -18.06 3.56
N ARG A 332 -10.14 -16.86 3.07
CA ARG A 332 -9.80 -16.41 1.70
C ARG A 332 -8.51 -15.58 1.61
N GLY A 333 -7.88 -15.24 2.75
CA GLY A 333 -6.67 -14.43 2.76
C GLY A 333 -6.86 -13.09 2.03
N ALA A 334 -5.88 -12.69 1.22
CA ALA A 334 -5.92 -11.43 0.47
C ALA A 334 -7.07 -11.37 -0.57
N ASP A 335 -7.58 -12.51 -1.04
CA ASP A 335 -8.67 -12.54 -2.03
C ASP A 335 -9.98 -11.98 -1.48
N ALA A 336 -10.18 -12.02 -0.15
CA ALA A 336 -11.30 -11.33 0.49
C ALA A 336 -11.21 -9.81 0.27
N CYS A 337 -10.03 -9.22 0.39
CA CYS A 337 -9.80 -7.80 0.13
C CYS A 337 -9.98 -7.48 -1.36
N ASN A 338 -9.40 -8.31 -2.24
CA ASN A 338 -9.48 -8.16 -3.70
C ASN A 338 -10.93 -8.25 -4.23
N SER A 339 -11.83 -8.92 -3.51
CA SER A 339 -13.23 -9.06 -3.90
C SER A 339 -14.00 -7.73 -3.83
N CYS A 340 -13.53 -6.75 -3.05
CA CYS A 340 -14.18 -5.45 -2.87
C CYS A 340 -13.29 -4.29 -3.31
N HIS A 341 -12.00 -4.31 -2.97
CA HIS A 341 -11.06 -3.25 -3.33
C HIS A 341 -10.44 -3.48 -4.71
N PRO A 342 -10.06 -2.41 -5.43
CA PRO A 342 -9.47 -2.47 -6.77
C PRO A 342 -8.01 -2.97 -6.76
N SER A 343 -7.76 -4.09 -6.08
CA SER A 343 -6.46 -4.63 -5.69
C SER A 343 -6.17 -6.02 -6.26
N ALA A 344 -7.13 -6.64 -6.93
CA ALA A 344 -6.95 -7.92 -7.59
C ALA A 344 -5.74 -7.89 -8.54
N PRO A 345 -4.86 -8.90 -8.52
CA PRO A 345 -3.68 -8.96 -9.39
C PRO A 345 -3.99 -8.85 -10.89
N GLU A 346 -5.12 -9.42 -11.30
CA GLU A 346 -5.66 -9.40 -12.66
C GLU A 346 -6.53 -8.17 -12.95
N GLY A 347 -6.87 -7.38 -11.93
CA GLY A 347 -7.65 -6.16 -12.04
C GLY A 347 -6.97 -5.09 -12.89
N ALA A 348 -7.77 -4.13 -13.38
CA ALA A 348 -7.28 -3.05 -14.22
C ALA A 348 -6.50 -1.99 -13.41
N THR A 349 -6.91 -1.79 -12.16
CA THR A 349 -6.33 -0.80 -11.25
C THR A 349 -5.07 -1.33 -10.57
N ARG A 350 -5.13 -2.47 -9.86
CA ARG A 350 -4.02 -2.99 -9.03
C ARG A 350 -3.53 -1.93 -8.04
N PHE A 351 -4.45 -1.45 -7.21
CA PHE A 351 -4.24 -0.33 -6.28
C PHE A 351 -2.96 -0.44 -5.47
N TRP A 352 -2.71 -1.61 -4.87
CA TRP A 352 -1.48 -1.86 -4.15
C TRP A 352 -0.38 -2.30 -5.12
N ARG A 353 0.61 -1.43 -5.29
CA ARG A 353 1.60 -1.54 -6.37
C ARG A 353 3.00 -1.13 -5.95
N ASP A 354 3.26 -1.10 -4.65
CA ASP A 354 4.53 -0.64 -4.11
C ASP A 354 5.61 -1.72 -4.09
N TYR A 355 6.78 -1.34 -3.55
CA TYR A 355 7.90 -2.25 -3.42
C TYR A 355 7.64 -3.48 -2.52
N HIS A 356 6.74 -3.39 -1.54
CA HIS A 356 6.42 -4.50 -0.64
C HIS A 356 5.72 -5.65 -1.38
N LEU A 357 4.91 -5.35 -2.40
CA LEU A 357 4.34 -6.37 -3.29
C LEU A 357 5.43 -7.24 -3.92
N THR A 358 6.55 -6.65 -4.33
CA THR A 358 7.70 -7.37 -4.91
C THR A 358 8.44 -8.28 -3.92
N LYS A 359 8.03 -8.25 -2.65
CA LYS A 359 8.57 -9.06 -1.56
C LYS A 359 7.62 -10.17 -1.14
N GLY A 360 6.54 -10.38 -1.88
CA GLY A 360 5.54 -11.41 -1.60
C GLY A 360 4.69 -11.11 -0.36
N LEU A 361 4.63 -9.84 0.05
CA LEU A 361 3.64 -9.41 1.04
C LEU A 361 2.27 -9.29 0.36
N ASP A 362 1.22 -9.13 1.16
CA ASP A 362 -0.14 -8.81 0.71
C ASP A 362 -0.85 -7.92 1.73
N CYS A 363 -2.09 -7.53 1.43
CA CYS A 363 -2.93 -6.70 2.31
C CYS A 363 -3.00 -7.23 3.74
N THR A 364 -3.02 -8.56 3.90
CA THR A 364 -3.20 -9.22 5.19
C THR A 364 -1.98 -9.10 6.09
N ARG A 365 -0.79 -8.88 5.50
CA ARG A 365 0.46 -8.66 6.26
C ARG A 365 0.48 -7.30 6.96
N CYS A 366 -0.32 -6.35 6.51
CA CYS A 366 -0.43 -5.03 7.15
C CYS A 366 -1.74 -4.88 7.92
N HIS A 367 -2.85 -5.25 7.31
CA HIS A 367 -4.19 -5.02 7.85
C HIS A 367 -4.82 -6.22 8.56
N GLY A 368 -4.23 -7.41 8.44
CA GLY A 368 -4.83 -8.69 8.88
C GLY A 368 -5.70 -9.32 7.80
N ALA A 369 -6.03 -10.61 7.97
CA ALA A 369 -7.08 -11.24 7.17
C ALA A 369 -8.42 -10.51 7.37
N MET A 370 -9.41 -10.72 6.50
CA MET A 370 -10.70 -10.01 6.58
C MET A 370 -11.35 -10.14 7.96
N GLU A 371 -11.24 -11.33 8.56
CA GLU A 371 -11.71 -11.66 9.89
C GLU A 371 -11.03 -10.80 10.96
N ASP A 372 -9.70 -10.79 10.98
CA ASP A 372 -8.89 -10.00 11.91
C ASP A 372 -9.10 -8.49 11.73
N HIS A 373 -9.18 -8.05 10.47
CA HIS A 373 -9.44 -6.67 10.10
C HIS A 373 -10.79 -6.20 10.63
N ALA A 374 -11.84 -6.98 10.38
CA ALA A 374 -13.19 -6.70 10.88
C ALA A 374 -13.22 -6.70 12.40
N LEU A 375 -12.61 -7.70 13.06
CA LEU A 375 -12.53 -7.78 14.51
C LEU A 375 -11.80 -6.56 15.11
N SER A 376 -10.73 -6.05 14.49
CA SER A 376 -10.02 -4.86 15.01
C SER A 376 -10.91 -3.61 15.03
N LEU A 377 -11.80 -3.46 14.04
CA LEU A 377 -12.77 -2.36 13.98
C LEU A 377 -13.92 -2.58 14.97
N LEU A 378 -14.47 -3.80 15.01
CA LEU A 378 -15.60 -4.14 15.89
C LEU A 378 -15.20 -4.11 17.36
N ARG A 379 -13.96 -4.48 17.70
CA ARG A 379 -13.41 -4.33 19.05
C ARG A 379 -13.44 -2.88 19.52
N LYS A 380 -13.15 -1.92 18.63
CA LYS A 380 -13.22 -0.49 18.98
C LYS A 380 -14.66 -0.03 19.25
N GLU A 381 -15.60 -0.53 18.47
CA GLU A 381 -17.03 -0.29 18.69
C GLU A 381 -17.55 -0.97 19.97
N GLN A 382 -17.07 -2.17 20.28
CA GLN A 382 -17.38 -2.88 21.52
C GLN A 382 -16.88 -2.10 22.74
N GLU A 383 -15.65 -1.55 22.71
CA GLU A 383 -15.14 -0.68 23.78
C GLU A 383 -16.02 0.57 24.00
N ALA A 384 -16.65 1.05 22.93
CA ALA A 384 -17.61 2.16 22.98
C ALA A 384 -19.02 1.72 23.42
N GLY A 385 -19.22 0.44 23.77
CA GLY A 385 -20.49 -0.10 24.24
C GLY A 385 -21.52 -0.35 23.13
N ASN A 386 -21.10 -0.53 21.87
CA ASN A 386 -22.00 -0.75 20.74
C ASN A 386 -22.48 -2.22 20.67
N PRO A 387 -23.76 -2.54 20.98
CA PRO A 387 -24.25 -3.91 20.99
C PRO A 387 -24.32 -4.55 19.59
N ALA A 388 -24.40 -3.73 18.53
CA ALA A 388 -24.36 -4.26 17.17
C ALA A 388 -23.00 -4.84 16.81
N ALA A 389 -21.92 -4.31 17.39
CA ALA A 389 -20.57 -4.83 17.20
C ALA A 389 -20.42 -6.23 17.80
N GLU A 390 -20.90 -6.43 19.03
CA GLU A 390 -20.85 -7.74 19.71
C GLU A 390 -21.58 -8.82 18.89
N ARG A 391 -22.75 -8.48 18.34
CA ARG A 391 -23.52 -9.38 17.48
C ARG A 391 -22.75 -9.78 16.22
N LEU A 392 -22.05 -8.84 15.58
CA LEU A 392 -21.24 -9.12 14.38
C LEU A 392 -20.00 -9.97 14.74
N MET A 393 -19.34 -9.64 15.86
CA MET A 393 -18.16 -10.37 16.33
C MET A 393 -18.45 -11.84 16.62
N ALA A 394 -19.66 -12.17 17.08
CA ALA A 394 -20.07 -13.55 17.37
C ALA A 394 -19.99 -14.51 16.16
N ALA A 395 -19.99 -13.97 14.93
CA ALA A 395 -19.90 -14.75 13.70
C ALA A 395 -18.49 -14.82 13.10
N ILE A 396 -17.48 -14.23 13.74
CA ILE A 396 -16.12 -14.06 13.19
C ILE A 396 -15.10 -14.65 14.16
N SER A 397 -14.20 -15.49 13.65
CA SER A 397 -13.08 -16.03 14.43
C SER A 397 -11.76 -15.41 13.96
N PRO A 398 -10.84 -15.05 14.87
CA PRO A 398 -9.54 -14.49 14.49
C PRO A 398 -8.69 -15.54 13.76
N VAL A 399 -7.79 -15.06 12.91
CA VAL A 399 -6.85 -15.89 12.13
C VAL A 399 -5.42 -15.72 12.65
N ALA A 400 -4.99 -14.48 12.88
CA ALA A 400 -3.61 -14.18 13.28
C ALA A 400 -3.33 -14.40 14.77
N VAL A 401 -4.37 -14.44 15.63
CA VAL A 401 -4.27 -14.61 17.09
C VAL A 401 -5.22 -15.70 17.57
N GLN A 402 -5.00 -16.22 18.78
CA GLN A 402 -5.82 -17.30 19.36
C GLN A 402 -7.20 -16.78 19.81
N ASP A 403 -7.23 -15.66 20.52
CA ASP A 403 -8.44 -15.10 21.09
C ASP A 403 -8.75 -13.70 20.56
N VAL A 404 -10.04 -13.39 20.39
CA VAL A 404 -10.52 -12.06 19.98
C VAL A 404 -10.02 -10.95 20.91
N LYS A 405 -9.80 -11.24 22.19
CA LYS A 405 -9.26 -10.27 23.17
C LYS A 405 -7.85 -9.79 22.81
N ASP A 406 -7.08 -10.60 22.08
CA ASP A 406 -5.70 -10.31 21.67
C ASP A 406 -5.65 -9.45 20.39
N ILE A 407 -6.80 -9.22 19.75
CA ILE A 407 -6.95 -8.24 18.68
C ILE A 407 -6.93 -6.83 19.28
N ALA A 408 -5.93 -6.05 18.88
CA ALA A 408 -5.81 -4.65 19.20
C ALA A 408 -6.91 -3.85 18.48
N PRO A 409 -7.78 -3.14 19.21
CA PRO A 409 -8.84 -2.33 18.64
C PRO A 409 -8.25 -1.17 17.83
N ARG A 410 -8.94 -0.77 16.76
CA ARG A 410 -8.49 0.34 15.92
C ARG A 410 -9.67 1.19 15.45
N THR A 411 -9.45 2.50 15.42
CA THR A 411 -10.36 3.44 14.77
C THR A 411 -9.96 3.57 13.29
N PRO A 412 -10.89 3.40 12.33
CA PRO A 412 -10.56 3.57 10.91
C PRO A 412 -10.04 4.98 10.65
N TRP A 413 -9.13 5.12 9.68
CA TRP A 413 -8.50 6.39 9.28
C TRP A 413 -7.60 7.06 10.34
N VAL A 414 -7.59 6.59 11.59
CA VAL A 414 -6.76 7.12 12.69
C VAL A 414 -5.69 6.11 13.09
N ASN A 415 -6.09 4.86 13.31
CA ASN A 415 -5.22 3.76 13.69
C ASN A 415 -5.03 2.84 12.47
N LEU A 416 -3.97 3.08 11.70
CA LEU A 416 -3.59 2.32 10.50
C LEU A 416 -2.27 1.54 10.76
N PRO A 417 -1.89 0.58 9.90
CA PRO A 417 -0.65 -0.17 10.08
C PRO A 417 0.57 0.76 10.19
N ASP A 418 1.34 0.63 11.27
CA ASP A 418 2.55 1.43 11.47
C ASP A 418 3.73 0.79 10.73
N CYS A 419 4.44 1.58 9.93
CA CYS A 419 5.68 1.17 9.27
C CYS A 419 6.74 0.66 10.26
N ALA A 420 6.80 1.26 11.46
CA ALA A 420 7.70 0.84 12.54
C ALA A 420 7.33 -0.53 13.12
N GLY A 421 6.15 -1.05 12.79
CA GLY A 421 5.74 -2.41 13.14
C GLY A 421 6.62 -3.50 12.48
N CYS A 422 7.29 -3.17 11.37
CA CYS A 422 8.23 -4.05 10.68
C CYS A 422 9.62 -3.45 10.52
N HIS A 423 9.73 -2.13 10.35
CA HIS A 423 10.99 -1.44 10.07
C HIS A 423 11.54 -0.83 11.35
N ASP A 424 12.71 -1.29 11.79
CA ASP A 424 13.49 -0.68 12.88
C ASP A 424 14.45 0.42 12.39
N PHE A 425 14.47 0.64 11.07
CA PHE A 425 15.32 1.60 10.36
C PHE A 425 16.83 1.36 10.49
N ALA A 426 17.24 0.21 11.03
CA ALA A 426 18.63 -0.21 11.15
C ALA A 426 18.93 -1.42 10.27
N GLU A 427 18.00 -2.38 10.22
CA GLU A 427 18.14 -3.61 9.46
C GLU A 427 16.98 -3.84 8.49
N LYS A 428 17.24 -4.66 7.47
CA LYS A 428 16.19 -5.04 6.52
C LYS A 428 15.26 -6.08 7.15
N PRO A 429 13.93 -5.85 7.18
CA PRO A 429 12.99 -6.83 7.69
C PRO A 429 12.98 -8.12 6.85
N LYS A 430 12.80 -9.26 7.50
CA LYS A 430 12.61 -10.56 6.83
C LYS A 430 11.19 -10.64 6.28
N SER A 431 11.04 -10.68 4.96
CA SER A 431 9.73 -10.69 4.29
C SER A 431 8.82 -11.84 4.75
N SER A 432 9.38 -13.01 5.05
CA SER A 432 8.62 -14.19 5.48
C SER A 432 7.94 -14.04 6.85
N THR A 433 8.44 -13.14 7.70
CA THR A 433 7.93 -12.92 9.07
C THR A 433 7.45 -11.50 9.30
N ALA A 434 7.66 -10.59 8.36
CA ALA A 434 7.22 -9.21 8.46
C ALA A 434 5.69 -9.12 8.50
N SER A 435 5.17 -8.49 9.56
CA SER A 435 3.76 -8.17 9.72
C SER A 435 3.58 -6.92 10.58
N ALA A 436 2.81 -5.97 10.06
CA ALA A 436 2.34 -4.78 10.77
C ALA A 436 0.92 -4.98 11.32
N PHE A 437 0.31 -6.15 11.10
CA PHE A 437 -0.97 -6.48 11.73
C PHE A 437 -0.85 -6.38 13.26
N ASN A 438 -1.90 -5.86 13.89
CA ASN A 438 -2.00 -5.59 15.32
C ASN A 438 -1.04 -4.50 15.85
N LYS A 439 -0.36 -3.77 14.96
CA LYS A 439 0.57 -2.69 15.30
C LYS A 439 0.10 -1.42 14.61
N TRP A 440 -0.71 -0.66 15.33
CA TRP A 440 -1.37 0.52 14.81
C TRP A 440 -0.65 1.80 15.19
N THR A 441 -0.76 2.81 14.34
CA THR A 441 -0.42 4.18 14.70
C THR A 441 -1.24 4.61 15.91
N ALA A 442 -0.65 5.41 16.80
CA ALA A 442 -1.35 5.91 17.98
C ALA A 442 -2.50 6.86 17.61
N ASP A 443 -2.28 7.71 16.62
CA ASP A 443 -3.19 8.74 16.15
C ASP A 443 -3.01 9.04 14.65
N ALA A 444 -3.77 10.02 14.16
CA ALA A 444 -3.73 10.49 12.77
C ALA A 444 -2.38 11.12 12.38
N ALA A 445 -1.64 11.72 13.31
CA ALA A 445 -0.32 12.29 13.02
C ALA A 445 0.74 11.19 12.80
N GLY A 446 0.53 10.02 13.43
CA GLY A 446 1.36 8.84 13.23
C GLY A 446 1.24 8.17 11.86
N LEU A 447 0.23 8.52 11.05
CA LEU A 447 0.00 7.92 9.73
C LEU A 447 1.17 8.20 8.77
N TYR A 448 1.50 7.21 7.93
CA TYR A 448 2.56 7.36 6.91
C TYR A 448 2.37 8.59 6.00
N ALA A 449 1.11 8.92 5.66
CA ALA A 449 0.80 10.09 4.83
C ALA A 449 1.06 11.44 5.52
N GLU A 450 1.14 11.44 6.86
CA GLU A 450 1.33 12.63 7.69
C GLU A 450 2.72 12.69 8.32
N ARG A 451 3.38 11.55 8.55
CA ARG A 451 4.66 11.48 9.25
C ARG A 451 5.77 12.25 8.51
N ALA A 452 6.62 12.91 9.28
CA ALA A 452 7.83 13.55 8.80
C ALA A 452 9.07 12.76 9.22
N ASP A 453 10.19 13.04 8.58
CA ASP A 453 11.50 12.57 8.99
C ASP A 453 11.97 13.23 10.31
N ASP A 454 13.14 12.84 10.81
CA ASP A 454 13.69 13.35 12.08
C ASP A 454 13.99 14.86 12.04
N THR A 455 14.20 15.45 10.86
CA THR A 455 14.37 16.90 10.71
C THR A 455 13.05 17.66 10.74
N THR A 456 11.92 16.95 10.66
CA THR A 456 10.55 17.47 10.47
C THR A 456 10.31 18.24 9.17
N MET A 457 11.35 18.41 8.34
CA MET A 457 11.29 19.18 7.10
C MET A 457 10.57 18.41 5.99
N LEU A 458 10.82 17.11 5.87
CA LEU A 458 10.34 16.28 4.76
C LEU A 458 9.29 15.31 5.25
N ARG A 459 8.15 15.26 4.56
CA ARG A 459 7.17 14.19 4.77
C ARG A 459 7.73 12.90 4.20
N CYS A 460 7.47 11.76 4.86
CA CYS A 460 7.91 10.46 4.35
C CYS A 460 7.51 10.22 2.89
N PRO A 461 6.28 10.56 2.43
CA PRO A 461 5.88 10.40 1.03
C PRO A 461 6.65 11.26 0.02
N ALA A 462 7.25 12.37 0.45
CA ALA A 462 8.10 13.20 -0.41
C ALA A 462 9.34 12.41 -0.89
N CYS A 463 9.86 11.53 -0.02
CA CYS A 463 11.00 10.69 -0.34
C CYS A 463 10.59 9.29 -0.82
N HIS A 464 9.58 8.69 -0.19
CA HIS A 464 9.23 7.29 -0.39
C HIS A 464 8.06 7.06 -1.35
N GLY A 465 7.29 8.07 -1.72
CA GLY A 465 6.08 7.95 -2.55
C GLY A 465 4.80 7.80 -1.73
N ALA A 466 3.65 7.77 -2.39
CA ALA A 466 2.35 7.73 -1.73
C ALA A 466 2.09 6.39 -1.00
N PRO A 467 1.17 6.34 -0.01
CA PRO A 467 0.73 5.07 0.59
C PRO A 467 0.33 4.06 -0.49
N HIS A 468 0.68 2.78 -0.31
CA HIS A 468 0.42 1.70 -1.28
C HIS A 468 1.11 1.84 -2.66
N ALA A 469 1.92 2.89 -2.84
CA ALA A 469 2.70 3.18 -4.04
C ALA A 469 4.12 3.66 -3.68
N VAL A 470 4.70 3.12 -2.61
CA VAL A 470 6.08 3.45 -2.23
C VAL A 470 7.10 2.93 -3.25
N TYR A 471 8.15 3.71 -3.47
CA TYR A 471 9.12 3.48 -4.54
C TYR A 471 10.01 2.24 -4.31
N PRO A 472 10.39 1.51 -5.39
CA PRO A 472 9.82 1.57 -6.73
C PRO A 472 8.39 1.03 -6.76
N ALA A 473 7.46 1.83 -7.27
CA ALA A 473 6.10 1.41 -7.56
C ALA A 473 6.02 0.77 -8.96
N ARG A 474 5.09 -0.18 -9.15
CA ARG A 474 4.87 -0.92 -10.41
C ARG A 474 3.47 -0.61 -10.95
N ASN A 475 3.36 0.42 -11.78
CA ASN A 475 2.07 0.77 -12.35
C ASN A 475 1.70 -0.13 -13.54
N PRO A 476 0.47 -0.67 -13.61
CA PRO A 476 0.03 -1.48 -14.74
C PRO A 476 -0.04 -0.71 -16.07
N LEU A 477 -0.19 0.62 -16.03
CA LEU A 477 -0.29 1.46 -17.22
C LEU A 477 1.06 2.06 -17.65
N GLY A 478 2.16 1.81 -16.95
CA GLY A 478 3.47 2.30 -17.38
C GLY A 478 4.52 2.23 -16.28
N ARG A 479 5.68 1.65 -16.60
CA ARG A 479 6.75 1.36 -15.63
C ARG A 479 7.02 2.48 -14.62
N ASP A 480 7.20 3.71 -15.12
CA ASP A 480 7.63 4.85 -14.30
C ASP A 480 6.50 5.82 -13.98
N ARG A 481 5.24 5.44 -14.24
CA ARG A 481 4.08 6.34 -14.09
C ARG A 481 3.92 6.87 -12.66
N ASP A 482 4.11 6.02 -11.65
CA ASP A 482 4.17 6.43 -10.24
C ASP A 482 5.53 7.03 -9.85
N ASN A 483 6.59 6.61 -10.55
CA ASN A 483 7.97 6.89 -10.20
C ASN A 483 8.50 8.19 -10.84
N ILE A 484 7.63 9.09 -11.30
CA ILE A 484 8.05 10.30 -12.02
C ILE A 484 9.00 11.16 -11.18
N PRO A 485 8.70 11.56 -9.93
CA PRO A 485 9.64 12.37 -9.15
C PRO A 485 11.02 11.73 -8.97
N PRO A 486 11.16 10.45 -8.54
CA PRO A 486 12.48 9.87 -8.42
C PRO A 486 13.17 9.67 -9.79
N VAL A 487 12.45 9.33 -10.85
CA VAL A 487 13.09 9.23 -12.18
C VAL A 487 13.58 10.61 -12.66
N GLN A 488 12.81 11.68 -12.43
CA GLN A 488 13.18 13.06 -12.76
C GLN A 488 14.50 13.45 -12.08
N TYR A 489 14.56 13.31 -10.75
CA TYR A 489 15.64 13.93 -9.99
C TYR A 489 16.88 13.05 -9.81
N GLN A 490 16.72 11.73 -9.72
CA GLN A 490 17.82 10.79 -9.45
C GLN A 490 18.04 9.77 -10.59
N GLN A 491 17.27 9.86 -11.69
CA GLN A 491 17.40 8.97 -12.85
C GLN A 491 17.12 7.50 -12.57
N HIS A 492 16.53 7.19 -11.40
CA HIS A 492 16.10 5.86 -11.01
C HIS A 492 14.88 5.89 -10.09
N ALA A 493 13.98 4.92 -10.22
CA ALA A 493 12.72 4.84 -9.47
C ALA A 493 12.86 4.35 -8.00
N ARG A 494 13.69 4.97 -7.17
CA ARG A 494 13.85 4.60 -5.75
C ARG A 494 13.35 5.68 -4.81
N ALA A 495 13.33 5.40 -3.51
CA ALA A 495 13.22 6.47 -2.53
C ALA A 495 14.29 7.55 -2.79
N MET A 496 13.93 8.82 -2.63
CA MET A 496 14.82 9.96 -2.86
C MET A 496 16.04 9.85 -1.94
N GLY A 497 17.25 10.00 -2.51
CA GLY A 497 18.52 9.85 -1.77
C GLY A 497 19.00 8.40 -1.62
N ALA A 498 18.26 7.41 -2.12
CA ALA A 498 18.72 6.03 -2.15
C ALA A 498 20.06 5.89 -2.89
N SER A 499 20.89 4.94 -2.45
CA SER A 499 22.23 4.70 -2.99
C SER A 499 23.17 5.92 -2.91
N GLY A 500 22.96 6.79 -1.91
CA GLY A 500 23.84 7.92 -1.63
C GLY A 500 23.61 9.14 -2.53
N ASN A 501 22.50 9.20 -3.28
CA ASN A 501 22.21 10.31 -4.18
C ASN A 501 21.68 11.55 -3.45
N CYS A 502 22.39 11.96 -2.40
CA CYS A 502 22.05 13.12 -1.55
C CYS A 502 22.21 14.45 -2.30
N LEU A 503 23.03 14.47 -3.37
CA LEU A 503 23.27 15.60 -4.27
C LEU A 503 21.99 16.20 -4.85
N VAL A 504 20.93 15.39 -4.96
CA VAL A 504 19.61 15.83 -5.41
C VAL A 504 19.12 17.03 -4.59
N CYS A 505 19.26 16.99 -3.26
CA CYS A 505 18.86 18.09 -2.40
C CYS A 505 20.07 18.90 -1.91
N HIS A 506 21.17 18.24 -1.54
CA HIS A 506 22.27 18.89 -0.84
C HIS A 506 23.26 19.61 -1.77
N GLY A 507 23.27 19.33 -3.07
CA GLY A 507 24.30 19.86 -3.98
C GLY A 507 25.72 19.33 -3.74
N GLU A 508 25.96 18.75 -2.56
CA GLU A 508 27.11 17.93 -2.18
C GLU A 508 26.66 16.58 -1.59
N THR A 509 27.60 15.69 -1.30
CA THR A 509 27.32 14.41 -0.63
C THR A 509 27.67 14.53 0.85
N PRO A 510 26.69 14.59 1.77
CA PRO A 510 26.96 14.59 3.20
C PRO A 510 27.62 13.29 3.66
N GLU A 511 28.43 13.35 4.73
CA GLU A 511 29.08 12.17 5.30
C GLU A 511 28.09 11.17 5.93
N PHE A 512 26.96 11.66 6.45
CA PHE A 512 25.91 10.85 7.03
C PHE A 512 24.51 11.44 6.75
N SER A 513 23.49 10.58 6.81
CA SER A 513 22.09 10.99 6.68
C SER A 513 21.53 11.43 8.03
N VAL A 514 20.92 12.62 8.07
CA VAL A 514 20.19 13.16 9.24
C VAL A 514 18.69 12.78 9.24
N HIS A 515 18.20 12.15 8.17
CA HIS A 515 16.76 11.87 7.99
C HIS A 515 16.31 10.56 8.64
N HIS A 516 17.23 9.60 8.67
CA HIS A 516 17.28 8.31 9.37
C HIS A 516 18.40 7.48 8.69
N PRO A 517 18.90 6.38 9.29
CA PRO A 517 19.90 5.54 8.64
C PRO A 517 19.38 4.98 7.31
N LEU A 518 20.23 5.00 6.28
CA LEU A 518 19.97 4.31 5.02
C LEU A 518 20.50 2.88 5.15
N VAL A 519 19.59 1.91 5.13
CA VAL A 519 19.98 0.49 5.18
C VAL A 519 20.70 0.11 3.89
N GLU A 520 22.04 0.11 3.91
CA GLU A 520 22.86 -0.35 2.79
C GLU A 520 22.62 -1.83 2.50
N ARG A 521 22.21 -2.17 1.27
CA ARG A 521 22.26 -3.56 0.83
C ARG A 521 23.68 -3.89 0.43
N LYS A 522 24.37 -4.63 1.31
CA LYS A 522 25.65 -5.26 0.99
C LYS A 522 25.56 -5.99 -0.36
N ALA A 523 26.55 -5.77 -1.22
CA ALA A 523 26.66 -6.47 -2.49
C ALA A 523 26.64 -7.99 -2.27
N VAL A 524 25.84 -8.70 -3.07
CA VAL A 524 25.82 -10.16 -3.05
C VAL A 524 27.07 -10.64 -3.75
N THR A 525 27.91 -11.43 -3.08
CA THR A 525 29.08 -12.01 -3.74
C THR A 525 28.64 -13.23 -4.54
N VAL A 526 28.84 -13.22 -5.86
CA VAL A 526 28.54 -14.37 -6.72
C VAL A 526 29.53 -15.49 -6.40
N THR A 527 29.01 -16.65 -6.01
CA THR A 527 29.79 -17.85 -5.68
C THR A 527 29.49 -18.98 -6.66
N VAL A 528 30.48 -19.81 -6.96
CA VAL A 528 30.32 -20.99 -7.83
C VAL A 528 29.72 -22.19 -7.07
N PRO A 529 29.06 -23.14 -7.76
CA PRO A 529 28.55 -24.37 -7.15
C PRO A 529 29.66 -25.25 -6.54
N GLN A 530 29.28 -26.13 -5.61
CA GLN A 530 30.20 -27.09 -4.99
C GLN A 530 30.81 -28.01 -6.07
N GLY A 531 32.14 -28.15 -6.07
CA GLY A 531 32.89 -28.89 -7.09
C GLY A 531 33.42 -28.06 -8.26
N ALA A 532 32.98 -26.80 -8.40
CA ALA A 532 33.54 -25.89 -9.41
C ALA A 532 34.85 -25.24 -8.92
N LYS A 533 35.89 -25.27 -9.78
CA LYS A 533 37.14 -24.53 -9.53
C LYS A 533 36.97 -23.05 -9.87
N LEU A 534 37.27 -22.17 -8.91
CA LEU A 534 37.30 -20.71 -9.11
C LEU A 534 38.58 -20.32 -9.84
N ALA A 535 38.48 -19.95 -11.12
CA ALA A 535 39.63 -19.46 -11.91
C ALA A 535 39.89 -17.95 -11.78
N LYS A 536 38.96 -17.20 -11.16
CA LYS A 536 38.99 -15.75 -10.99
C LYS A 536 38.45 -15.33 -9.62
N PRO A 537 38.79 -14.13 -9.12
CA PRO A 537 38.18 -13.56 -7.91
C PRO A 537 36.65 -13.55 -7.97
N ARG A 538 35.99 -13.63 -6.81
CA ARG A 538 34.53 -13.58 -6.73
C ARG A 538 34.03 -12.20 -7.10
N VAL A 539 32.89 -12.14 -7.80
CA VAL A 539 32.30 -10.88 -8.27
C VAL A 539 31.34 -10.34 -7.21
N PRO A 540 31.57 -9.15 -6.64
CA PRO A 540 30.56 -8.46 -5.86
C PRO A 540 29.46 -7.92 -6.79
N PHE A 541 28.22 -8.31 -6.55
CA PHE A 541 27.06 -7.86 -7.32
C PHE A 541 26.17 -6.95 -6.47
N PRO A 542 26.30 -5.62 -6.62
CA PRO A 542 25.43 -4.67 -5.94
C PRO A 542 24.07 -4.63 -6.63
N HIS A 543 23.07 -5.32 -6.06
CA HIS A 543 21.67 -5.19 -6.50
C HIS A 543 21.22 -3.72 -6.49
N GLU A 544 21.85 -2.90 -5.65
CA GLU A 544 21.61 -1.47 -5.60
C GLU A 544 21.88 -0.74 -6.92
N ALA A 545 22.94 -1.11 -7.62
CA ALA A 545 23.29 -0.50 -8.90
C ALA A 545 22.38 -0.96 -10.06
N HIS A 546 21.58 -2.00 -9.86
CA HIS A 546 20.81 -2.63 -10.93
C HIS A 546 19.30 -2.43 -10.79
N THR A 547 18.76 -2.45 -9.56
CA THR A 547 17.34 -2.12 -9.35
C THR A 547 17.17 -0.60 -9.24
N PRO A 548 16.04 -0.01 -9.65
CA PRO A 548 14.93 -0.59 -10.41
C PRO A 548 15.18 -0.55 -11.92
N THR A 549 16.36 -0.13 -12.38
CA THR A 549 16.71 -0.01 -13.82
C THR A 549 16.51 -1.34 -14.56
N VAL A 550 16.79 -2.44 -13.89
CA VAL A 550 16.54 -3.82 -14.31
C VAL A 550 15.45 -4.42 -13.42
N ASP A 551 14.41 -4.99 -14.03
CA ASP A 551 13.36 -5.70 -13.29
C ASP A 551 13.95 -6.97 -12.65
N CYS A 552 13.48 -7.29 -11.45
CA CYS A 552 13.79 -8.52 -10.76
C CYS A 552 13.60 -9.75 -11.66
N GLY A 553 12.50 -9.79 -12.45
CA GLY A 553 12.21 -10.90 -13.38
C GLY A 553 13.18 -11.00 -14.55
N THR A 554 13.93 -9.94 -14.88
CA THR A 554 14.96 -10.00 -15.93
C THR A 554 16.09 -10.93 -15.53
N CYS A 555 16.56 -10.86 -14.28
CA CYS A 555 17.63 -11.72 -13.78
C CYS A 555 17.10 -12.97 -13.08
N HIS A 556 16.04 -12.85 -12.27
CA HIS A 556 15.35 -13.97 -11.64
C HIS A 556 14.21 -14.49 -12.54
N HIS A 557 14.57 -14.86 -13.75
CA HIS A 557 13.63 -15.22 -14.82
C HIS A 557 12.87 -16.55 -14.60
N LYS A 558 13.16 -17.25 -13.49
CA LYS A 558 12.42 -18.43 -13.00
C LYS A 558 11.70 -18.18 -11.67
N GLY A 559 11.72 -16.94 -11.16
CA GLY A 559 10.92 -16.52 -10.02
C GLY A 559 11.56 -16.72 -8.64
N TYR A 560 10.69 -16.83 -7.64
CA TYR A 560 10.99 -16.82 -6.21
C TYR A 560 10.42 -18.10 -5.55
N VAL A 561 11.10 -18.62 -4.52
CA VAL A 561 10.67 -19.76 -3.70
C VAL A 561 10.77 -19.34 -2.23
N ASP A 562 9.73 -19.63 -1.43
CA ASP A 562 9.66 -19.32 0.01
C ASP A 562 9.96 -17.84 0.37
N GLY A 563 9.52 -16.91 -0.48
CA GLY A 563 9.74 -15.47 -0.28
C GLY A 563 11.17 -14.99 -0.59
N GLY A 564 12.04 -15.85 -1.12
CA GLY A 564 13.39 -15.53 -1.58
C GLY A 564 13.59 -15.83 -3.07
N PRO A 565 14.54 -15.18 -3.76
CA PRO A 565 14.82 -15.49 -5.17
C PRO A 565 15.37 -16.92 -5.31
N MET A 566 14.94 -17.64 -6.35
CA MET A 566 15.53 -18.94 -6.66
C MET A 566 17.02 -18.74 -6.98
N LYS A 567 17.88 -19.59 -6.40
CA LYS A 567 19.33 -19.56 -6.68
C LYS A 567 19.58 -19.99 -8.14
N CYS A 568 20.51 -19.32 -8.82
CA CYS A 568 20.88 -19.68 -10.20
C CYS A 568 21.32 -21.15 -10.33
N ALA A 569 22.01 -21.67 -9.30
CA ALA A 569 22.52 -23.04 -9.23
C ALA A 569 21.57 -24.03 -8.55
N SER A 570 20.27 -23.71 -8.43
CA SER A 570 19.28 -24.69 -8.01
C SER A 570 19.25 -25.88 -8.97
N LYS A 571 18.87 -27.06 -8.46
CA LYS A 571 18.70 -28.27 -9.27
C LYS A 571 17.81 -27.97 -10.49
N ASP A 572 18.24 -28.41 -11.66
CA ASP A 572 17.57 -28.20 -12.96
C ASP A 572 17.54 -26.75 -13.47
N CYS A 573 18.39 -25.89 -12.91
CA CYS A 573 18.65 -24.53 -13.40
C CYS A 573 20.05 -24.44 -14.05
N HIS A 574 20.92 -23.55 -13.56
CA HIS A 574 22.32 -23.45 -14.02
C HIS A 574 23.25 -24.26 -13.10
N ASP A 575 22.94 -25.54 -12.92
CA ASP A 575 23.59 -26.45 -11.98
C ASP A 575 24.72 -27.30 -12.57
N VAL A 576 25.00 -27.17 -13.87
CA VAL A 576 26.08 -27.90 -14.53
C VAL A 576 27.40 -27.16 -14.32
N VAL A 577 28.42 -27.90 -13.90
CA VAL A 577 29.81 -27.44 -13.80
C VAL A 577 30.61 -28.08 -14.91
N VAL A 578 31.29 -27.25 -15.70
CA VAL A 578 32.20 -27.69 -16.75
C VAL A 578 33.61 -27.34 -16.33
N ASP A 579 34.51 -28.31 -16.35
CA ASP A 579 35.92 -28.12 -16.03
C ASP A 579 36.62 -27.31 -17.14
N ALA A 580 37.42 -26.34 -16.74
CA ALA A 580 38.05 -25.41 -17.66
C ALA A 580 39.16 -26.05 -18.53
N GLU A 581 39.77 -27.13 -18.05
CA GLU A 581 40.92 -27.81 -18.68
C GLU A 581 40.46 -28.98 -19.56
N THR A 582 39.38 -29.65 -19.15
CA THR A 582 38.93 -30.93 -19.73
C THR A 582 37.55 -30.89 -20.38
N GLY A 583 36.79 -29.80 -20.18
CA GLY A 583 35.44 -29.66 -20.76
C GLY A 583 35.46 -29.43 -22.26
N SER A 584 34.61 -30.17 -22.99
CA SER A 584 34.50 -30.07 -24.45
C SER A 584 33.78 -28.77 -24.88
N PRO A 585 33.90 -28.33 -26.15
CA PRO A 585 33.14 -27.20 -26.67
C PRO A 585 31.63 -27.35 -26.47
N LYS A 586 31.09 -28.56 -26.69
CA LYS A 586 29.68 -28.88 -26.51
C LYS A 586 29.23 -28.76 -25.06
N ASP A 587 30.09 -29.06 -24.10
CA ASP A 587 29.79 -28.88 -22.68
C ASP A 587 29.69 -27.39 -22.32
N ARG A 588 30.54 -26.55 -22.93
CA ARG A 588 30.56 -25.09 -22.72
C ARG A 588 29.36 -24.38 -23.35
N GLU A 589 28.73 -24.98 -24.36
CA GLU A 589 27.50 -24.49 -24.98
C GLU A 589 26.24 -24.85 -24.18
N ASN A 590 26.35 -25.71 -23.16
CA ASN A 590 25.19 -26.13 -22.37
C ASN A 590 24.55 -24.91 -21.66
N PRO A 591 23.24 -24.63 -21.85
CA PRO A 591 22.57 -23.51 -21.20
C PRO A 591 22.48 -23.66 -19.67
N ARG A 592 22.55 -24.89 -19.15
CA ARG A 592 22.63 -25.19 -17.71
C ARG A 592 24.03 -25.01 -17.13
N TYR A 593 25.04 -24.73 -17.96
CA TYR A 593 26.38 -24.43 -17.46
C TYR A 593 26.35 -23.15 -16.62
N PHE A 594 26.78 -23.23 -15.36
CA PHE A 594 26.73 -22.13 -14.40
C PHE A 594 27.37 -20.83 -14.92
N ARG A 595 28.47 -20.91 -15.68
CA ARG A 595 29.13 -19.73 -16.26
C ARG A 595 28.22 -18.96 -17.21
N ASN A 596 27.38 -19.68 -17.97
CA ASN A 596 26.53 -19.10 -19.00
C ASN A 596 25.36 -18.30 -18.42
N ALA A 597 25.00 -18.52 -17.14
CA ALA A 597 24.08 -17.65 -16.41
C ALA A 597 24.57 -16.19 -16.31
N PHE A 598 25.89 -15.98 -16.31
CA PHE A 598 26.50 -14.65 -16.14
C PHE A 598 27.21 -14.12 -17.40
N HIS A 599 27.61 -15.02 -18.31
CA HIS A 599 28.40 -14.66 -19.50
C HIS A 599 27.77 -15.10 -20.83
N GLY A 600 26.68 -15.87 -20.80
CA GLY A 600 26.03 -16.38 -22.02
C GLY A 600 25.17 -15.32 -22.70
N GLU A 601 24.56 -15.70 -23.83
CA GLU A 601 23.71 -14.82 -24.64
C GLU A 601 22.34 -14.52 -24.01
N GLY A 602 21.95 -15.27 -22.97
CA GLY A 602 20.73 -15.03 -22.18
C GLY A 602 20.81 -13.79 -21.27
N PRO A 603 19.84 -13.59 -20.35
CA PRO A 603 19.89 -12.50 -19.38
C PRO A 603 21.11 -12.66 -18.44
N SER A 604 22.21 -12.05 -18.85
CA SER A 604 23.55 -12.22 -18.26
C SER A 604 24.23 -10.87 -18.07
N CYS A 605 25.23 -10.80 -17.20
CA CYS A 605 25.98 -9.58 -16.92
C CYS A 605 26.61 -9.03 -18.22
N ASN A 606 27.35 -9.88 -18.93
CA ASN A 606 28.08 -9.46 -20.12
C ASN A 606 27.15 -9.07 -21.27
N ALA A 607 26.10 -9.86 -21.52
CA ALA A 607 25.17 -9.57 -22.62
C ALA A 607 24.45 -8.23 -22.40
N CYS A 608 24.00 -7.97 -21.16
CA CYS A 608 23.31 -6.72 -20.82
C CYS A 608 24.24 -5.52 -20.93
N HIS A 609 25.43 -5.58 -20.31
CA HIS A 609 26.39 -4.47 -20.34
C HIS A 609 26.88 -4.17 -21.74
N ALA A 610 27.23 -5.20 -22.53
CA ALA A 610 27.68 -5.01 -23.91
C ALA A 610 26.59 -4.36 -24.78
N LYS A 611 25.33 -4.78 -24.62
CA LYS A 611 24.20 -4.20 -25.35
C LYS A 611 23.96 -2.73 -24.98
N LEU A 612 24.03 -2.40 -23.69
CA LEU A 612 23.86 -1.02 -23.22
C LEU A 612 25.01 -0.12 -23.69
N LEU A 613 26.24 -0.61 -23.61
CA LEU A 613 27.44 0.11 -24.06
C LEU A 613 27.39 0.36 -25.57
N ALA A 614 27.01 -0.63 -26.38
CA ALA A 614 26.84 -0.49 -27.82
C ALA A 614 25.74 0.51 -28.19
N ALA A 615 24.75 0.71 -27.31
CA ALA A 615 23.69 1.70 -27.47
C ALA A 615 24.04 3.10 -26.91
N GLY A 616 25.29 3.31 -26.47
CA GLY A 616 25.73 4.58 -25.88
C GLY A 616 25.08 4.91 -24.53
N LYS A 617 24.53 3.92 -23.83
CA LYS A 617 23.89 4.08 -22.52
C LYS A 617 24.88 3.77 -21.40
N ALA A 618 24.62 4.32 -20.21
CA ALA A 618 25.33 3.92 -19.00
C ALA A 618 25.23 2.40 -18.81
N ALA A 619 26.39 1.75 -18.70
CA ALA A 619 26.52 0.30 -18.62
C ALA A 619 27.54 -0.07 -17.53
N GLY A 620 27.38 -1.26 -16.95
CA GLY A 620 28.42 -1.82 -16.09
C GLY A 620 29.62 -2.34 -16.88
N PRO A 621 30.64 -2.87 -16.20
CA PRO A 621 31.87 -3.34 -16.83
C PRO A 621 31.64 -4.52 -17.78
N THR A 622 32.34 -4.51 -18.92
CA THR A 622 32.38 -5.62 -19.90
C THR A 622 33.68 -6.41 -19.87
N GLU A 623 34.72 -5.84 -19.26
CA GLU A 623 36.05 -6.45 -19.17
C GLU A 623 36.18 -7.39 -17.96
N CYS A 624 36.84 -8.53 -18.14
CA CYS A 624 37.00 -9.56 -17.11
C CYS A 624 37.58 -9.00 -15.79
N ARG A 625 38.58 -8.12 -15.88
CA ARG A 625 39.28 -7.55 -14.72
C ARG A 625 38.41 -6.59 -13.90
N ASP A 626 37.42 -5.99 -14.55
CA ASP A 626 36.56 -5.00 -13.92
C ASP A 626 35.35 -5.62 -13.22
N CYS A 627 34.97 -6.82 -13.62
CA CYS A 627 34.03 -7.68 -12.90
C CYS A 627 34.71 -8.47 -11.77
N HIS A 628 35.86 -9.10 -12.05
CA HIS A 628 36.55 -10.01 -11.13
C HIS A 628 37.65 -9.33 -10.31
N LYS A 629 37.29 -8.30 -9.55
CA LYS A 629 38.23 -7.56 -8.70
C LYS A 629 38.51 -8.31 -7.39
N VAL A 630 39.76 -8.29 -6.95
CA VAL A 630 40.10 -8.59 -5.55
C VAL A 630 39.67 -7.37 -4.73
N LYS A 631 38.94 -7.56 -3.63
CA LYS A 631 38.64 -6.43 -2.72
C LYS A 631 39.98 -5.77 -2.35
N SER A 632 40.14 -4.48 -2.67
CA SER A 632 41.14 -3.61 -2.06
C SER A 632 40.77 -3.36 -0.61
#